data_AF-A0A960YDI6-F1
#
_entry.id   AF-A0A960YDI6-F1
#
_cell.length_a   1.000
_cell.length_b   1.000
_cell.length_c   1.000
_cell.angle_alpha   90.00
_cell.angle_beta   90.00
_cell.angle_gamma   90.00
#
_symmetry.space_group_name_H-M   'P 1'
#
loop_
_entity.id
_entity.type
_entity.pdbx_description
1 polymer ?
#
loop_
_entity_poly.entity_id
_entity_poly.type
_entity_poly.pdbx_seq_one_letter_code
_entity_poly.pdbx_strand_id
1 'polypeptide(L)'
;VIVDSHGKMPDVVLYCKKRNWLLLIESVTSHGPVDGKRHVELTQLFSKSKAGLVYVTAFPNRSIMGRYLTEIAWETEVWVADAPSHLIHFNGERFLGPYIE
;
A
#
# COMPACT_ATOMS: atom_id res chain seq x y z
N VAL A 1 -13.50 12.83 -3.42
CA VAL A 1 -14.01 11.45 -3.57
C VAL A 1 -15.23 11.34 -2.67
N ILE A 2 -16.38 10.93 -3.20
CA ILE A 2 -17.52 10.54 -2.37
C ILE A 2 -17.42 9.03 -2.26
N VAL A 3 -17.13 8.52 -1.08
CA VAL A 3 -16.96 7.10 -0.85
C VAL A 3 -18.26 6.56 -0.26
N ASP A 4 -18.76 5.48 -0.83
CA ASP A 4 -19.92 4.77 -0.29
C ASP A 4 -19.58 4.25 1.11
N SER A 5 -20.43 4.53 2.10
CA SER A 5 -20.28 4.07 3.48
C SER A 5 -20.30 2.54 3.62
N HIS A 6 -20.78 1.83 2.60
CA HIS A 6 -20.79 0.36 2.55
C HIS A 6 -19.50 -0.25 1.97
N GLY A 7 -18.68 0.56 1.29
CA GLY A 7 -17.37 0.14 0.79
C GLY A 7 -16.37 0.06 1.95
N LYS A 8 -15.70 -1.08 2.11
CA LYS A 8 -14.72 -1.26 3.19
C LYS A 8 -13.51 -0.35 2.93
N MET A 9 -13.42 0.76 3.66
CA MET A 9 -12.27 1.69 3.65
C MET A 9 -10.98 0.96 4.05
N PRO A 10 -9.80 1.42 3.60
CA PRO A 10 -8.53 0.99 4.19
C PRO A 10 -8.43 1.53 5.62
N ASP A 11 -7.56 0.93 6.43
CA ASP A 11 -7.37 1.36 7.83
C ASP A 11 -6.96 2.83 7.95
N VAL A 12 -6.10 3.32 7.04
CA VAL A 12 -5.64 4.70 7.02
C VAL A 12 -5.60 5.25 5.59
N VAL A 13 -6.03 6.51 5.43
CA VAL A 13 -5.87 7.28 4.19
C VAL A 13 -5.08 8.54 4.48
N LEU A 14 -3.95 8.74 3.78
CA LEU A 14 -3.14 9.96 3.86
C LEU A 14 -3.13 10.70 2.52
N TYR A 15 -3.39 12.01 2.55
CA TYR A 15 -3.31 12.86 1.36
C TYR A 15 -2.00 13.66 1.32
N CYS A 16 -1.10 13.30 0.41
CA CYS A 16 0.12 14.05 0.14
C CYS A 16 -0.15 15.16 -0.88
N LYS A 17 -0.57 16.33 -0.40
CA LYS A 17 -0.97 17.47 -1.24
C LYS A 17 0.09 17.89 -2.26
N LYS A 18 1.37 17.91 -1.87
CA LYS A 18 2.49 18.35 -2.74
C LYS A 18 2.66 17.46 -3.98
N ARG A 19 2.42 16.16 -3.86
CA ARG A 19 2.53 15.18 -4.96
C ARG A 19 1.18 14.81 -5.57
N ASN A 20 0.09 15.31 -4.99
CA ASN A 20 -1.28 14.92 -5.30
C ASN A 20 -1.47 13.39 -5.25
N TRP A 21 -1.02 12.77 -4.17
CA TRP A 21 -1.17 11.31 -3.93
C TRP A 21 -2.11 11.03 -2.76
N LEU A 22 -2.90 9.97 -2.89
CA LEU A 22 -3.59 9.32 -1.78
C LEU A 22 -2.89 8.01 -1.46
N LEU A 23 -2.34 7.93 -0.25
CA LEU A 23 -1.80 6.69 0.28
C LEU A 23 -2.95 5.94 0.96
N LEU A 24 -3.24 4.74 0.48
CA LEU A 24 -4.26 3.84 0.99
C LEU A 24 -3.54 2.72 1.74
N ILE A 25 -3.65 2.71 3.07
CA ILE A 25 -2.78 1.92 3.94
C ILE A 25 -3.61 0.88 4.69
N GLU A 26 -3.22 -0.38 4.58
CA GLU A 26 -3.70 -1.48 5.43
C GLU A 26 -2.65 -1.79 6.50
N SER A 27 -3.05 -1.80 7.77
CA SER A 27 -2.19 -2.15 8.90
C SER A 27 -2.40 -3.62 9.24
N VAL A 28 -1.41 -4.45 8.92
CA VAL A 28 -1.55 -5.89 9.14
C VAL A 28 -1.62 -6.21 10.61
N THR A 29 -2.83 -6.57 11.01
CA THR A 29 -3.19 -7.11 12.33
C THR A 29 -3.85 -8.47 12.12
N SER A 30 -5.16 -8.50 11.87
CA SER A 30 -5.94 -9.70 11.55
C SER A 30 -6.49 -9.73 10.12
N HIS A 31 -6.53 -8.60 9.42
CA HIS A 31 -7.22 -8.45 8.13
C HIS A 31 -6.34 -8.64 6.88
N GLY A 32 -5.10 -9.11 7.06
CA GLY A 32 -4.18 -9.42 5.95
C GLY A 32 -3.62 -8.17 5.24
N PRO A 33 -2.71 -8.37 4.27
CA PRO A 33 -2.10 -7.29 3.49
C PRO A 33 -3.05 -6.71 2.43
N VAL A 34 -2.58 -5.72 1.68
CA VAL A 34 -3.19 -5.42 0.36
C VAL A 34 -2.88 -6.58 -0.57
N ASP A 35 -3.81 -7.54 -0.64
CA ASP A 35 -3.78 -8.63 -1.59
C ASP A 35 -4.36 -8.22 -2.97
N GLY A 36 -4.29 -9.13 -3.95
CA GLY A 36 -4.76 -8.83 -5.30
C GLY A 36 -6.24 -8.44 -5.37
N LYS A 37 -7.09 -9.04 -4.53
CA LYS A 37 -8.52 -8.72 -4.47
C LYS A 37 -8.71 -7.33 -3.87
N ARG A 38 -8.04 -7.05 -2.75
CA ARG A 38 -8.12 -5.79 -2.02
C ARG A 38 -7.59 -4.63 -2.84
N HIS A 39 -6.52 -4.85 -3.61
CA HIS A 39 -6.00 -3.88 -4.56
C HIS A 39 -7.08 -3.45 -5.58
N VAL A 40 -7.79 -4.42 -6.17
CA VAL A 40 -8.88 -4.14 -7.12
C VAL A 40 -10.04 -3.41 -6.45
N GLU A 41 -10.45 -3.83 -5.25
CA GLU A 41 -11.51 -3.17 -4.48
C GLU A 41 -11.19 -1.70 -4.20
N LEU A 42 -9.97 -1.41 -3.70
CA LEU A 42 -9.54 -0.05 -3.42
C LEU A 42 -9.41 0.78 -4.70
N THR A 43 -8.91 0.19 -5.79
CA THR A 43 -8.85 0.85 -7.11
C THR A 43 -10.24 1.30 -7.57
N GLN A 44 -11.25 0.43 -7.42
CA GLN A 44 -12.63 0.75 -7.79
C GLN A 44 -13.24 1.81 -6.86
N LEU A 45 -13.05 1.65 -5.55
CA LEU A 45 -13.58 2.53 -4.52
C LEU A 45 -13.07 3.98 -4.70
N PHE A 46 -11.80 4.13 -5.09
CA PHE A 46 -11.15 5.43 -5.31
C PHE A 46 -11.03 5.82 -6.79
N SER A 47 -11.74 5.15 -7.70
CA SER A 47 -11.68 5.38 -9.16
C SER A 47 -12.00 6.81 -9.59
N LYS A 48 -12.80 7.54 -8.81
CA LYS A 48 -13.14 8.96 -9.06
C LYS A 48 -12.13 9.94 -8.45
N SER A 49 -11.05 9.46 -7.84
CA SER A 49 -9.98 10.29 -7.31
C SER A 49 -9.21 10.97 -8.45
N LYS A 50 -8.92 12.26 -8.29
CA LYS A 50 -7.96 12.98 -9.16
C LYS A 50 -6.52 12.87 -8.66
N ALA A 51 -6.32 12.31 -7.47
CA ALA A 51 -5.00 12.05 -6.90
C ALA A 51 -4.52 10.65 -7.34
N GLY A 52 -3.21 10.52 -7.57
CA GLY A 52 -2.59 9.22 -7.80
C GLY A 52 -2.74 8.32 -6.58
N LEU A 53 -3.05 7.05 -6.79
CA LEU A 53 -3.23 6.09 -5.70
C LEU A 53 -1.91 5.37 -5.42
N VAL A 54 -1.57 5.27 -4.13
CA VAL A 54 -0.41 4.51 -3.65
C VAL A 54 -0.92 3.53 -2.61
N TYR A 55 -0.76 2.24 -2.86
CA TYR A 55 -1.22 1.19 -1.97
C TYR A 55 -0.08 0.77 -1.06
N VAL A 56 -0.33 0.75 0.25
CA VAL A 56 0.70 0.43 1.24
C VAL A 56 0.18 -0.65 2.17
N THR A 57 0.97 -1.70 2.34
CA THR A 57 0.79 -2.60 3.47
C THR A 57 1.80 -2.25 4.56
N ALA A 58 1.32 -1.97 5.78
CA ALA A 58 2.15 -1.70 6.94
C ALA A 58 2.26 -2.92 7.84
N PHE A 59 3.48 -3.39 8.09
CA PHE A 59 3.76 -4.47 9.04
C PHE A 59 4.51 -3.96 10.27
N PRO A 60 4.33 -4.60 11.44
CA PRO A 60 5.15 -4.30 12.61
C PRO A 60 6.63 -4.70 12.42
N ASN A 61 6.91 -5.81 11.75
CA ASN A 61 8.26 -6.31 11.48
C ASN A 61 8.31 -7.24 10.26
N ARG A 62 9.53 -7.48 9.74
CA ARG A 62 9.75 -8.36 8.57
C ARG A 62 9.43 -9.83 8.83
N SER A 63 9.50 -10.29 10.08
CA SER A 63 9.16 -11.68 10.43
C SER A 63 7.67 -11.96 10.22
N ILE A 64 6.80 -11.02 10.59
CA ILE A 64 5.36 -11.11 10.33
C ILE A 64 5.10 -10.96 8.83
N MET A 65 5.72 -9.99 8.17
CA MET A 65 5.62 -9.82 6.71
C MET A 65 5.93 -11.11 5.95
N GLY A 66 6.98 -11.85 6.33
CA GLY A 66 7.37 -13.08 5.67
C GLY A 66 6.27 -14.15 5.61
N ARG A 67 5.33 -14.14 6.56
CA ARG A 67 4.18 -15.07 6.57
C ARG A 67 3.15 -14.75 5.49
N TYR A 68 3.09 -13.50 5.05
CA TYR A 68 2.13 -12.98 4.07
C TYR A 68 2.76 -12.71 2.71
N LEU A 69 4.04 -13.04 2.53
CA LEU A 69 4.82 -12.62 1.36
C LEU A 69 4.17 -13.02 0.03
N THR A 70 3.52 -14.18 -0.01
CA THR A 70 2.85 -14.72 -1.20
C THR A 70 1.50 -14.08 -1.52
N GLU A 71 0.94 -13.33 -0.57
CA GLU A 71 -0.38 -12.70 -0.69
C GLU A 71 -0.29 -11.23 -1.08
N ILE A 72 0.85 -10.58 -0.84
CA ILE A 72 1.07 -9.16 -1.13
C ILE A 72 0.95 -8.94 -2.65
N ALA A 73 0.07 -8.02 -3.05
CA ALA A 73 -0.13 -7.69 -4.45
C ALA A 73 1.12 -7.01 -5.06
N TRP A 74 1.37 -7.29 -6.33
CA TRP A 74 2.24 -6.47 -7.16
C TRP A 74 1.70 -5.04 -7.30
N GLU A 75 2.56 -4.11 -7.71
CA GLU A 75 2.26 -2.68 -7.85
C GLU A 75 1.87 -2.02 -6.51
N THR A 76 2.35 -2.57 -5.40
CA THR A 76 2.14 -2.02 -4.05
C THR A 76 3.46 -1.77 -3.32
N GLU A 77 3.37 -0.98 -2.24
CA GLU A 77 4.48 -0.71 -1.34
C GLU A 77 4.28 -1.46 -0.02
N VAL A 78 5.39 -1.83 0.60
CA VAL A 78 5.40 -2.34 1.97
C VAL A 78 6.28 -1.45 2.85
N TRP A 79 5.70 -1.03 3.97
CA TRP A 79 6.40 -0.34 5.04
C TRP A 79 6.46 -1.22 6.28
N VAL A 80 7.59 -1.16 7.00
CA VAL A 80 7.79 -1.97 8.21
C VAL A 80 8.21 -1.09 9.36
N ALA A 81 7.50 -1.17 10.49
CA ALA A 81 7.68 -0.27 11.62
C ALA A 81 9.06 -0.39 12.29
N ASP A 82 9.68 -1.58 12.28
CA ASP A 82 11.02 -1.81 12.81
C ASP A 82 12.16 -1.28 11.92
N ALA A 83 11.86 -0.89 10.67
CA ALA A 83 12.78 -0.28 9.72
C ALA A 83 12.13 0.95 9.04
N PRO A 84 11.73 1.97 9.82
CA PRO A 84 10.75 2.97 9.39
C PRO A 84 11.27 3.92 8.29
N SER A 85 12.59 3.99 8.10
CA SER A 85 13.24 4.79 7.05
C SER A 85 13.31 4.10 5.69
N HIS A 86 12.85 2.85 5.58
CA HIS A 86 12.91 2.04 4.36
C HIS A 86 11.51 1.73 3.85
N LEU A 87 11.44 1.41 2.56
CA LEU A 87 10.24 0.95 1.87
C LEU A 87 10.62 -0.21 0.95
N ILE A 88 9.75 -1.21 0.84
CA ILE A 88 9.93 -2.34 -0.07
C ILE A 88 8.91 -2.17 -1.20
N HIS A 89 9.40 -2.08 -2.43
CA HIS A 89 8.57 -1.96 -3.62
C HIS A 89 8.27 -3.35 -4.19
N PHE A 90 7.00 -3.75 -4.21
CA PHE A 90 6.57 -4.99 -4.85
C PHE A 90 6.23 -4.72 -6.32
N ASN A 91 7.24 -4.50 -7.15
CA ASN A 91 7.06 -4.38 -8.59
C ASN A 91 8.38 -4.54 -9.38
N GLY A 92 8.28 -4.50 -10.71
CA GLY A 92 9.39 -4.59 -11.65
C GLY A 92 10.08 -3.26 -11.99
N GLU A 93 10.46 -3.12 -13.26
CA GLU A 93 11.60 -2.37 -13.84
C GLU A 93 11.70 -0.86 -13.55
N ARG A 94 10.76 -0.28 -12.80
CA ARG A 94 10.69 1.16 -12.53
C ARG A 94 11.86 1.69 -11.69
N PHE A 95 12.57 0.84 -10.94
CA PHE A 95 13.57 1.28 -9.94
C PHE A 95 14.89 0.49 -9.92
N LEU A 96 15.37 -0.01 -11.06
CA LEU A 96 16.67 -0.67 -11.11
C LEU A 96 17.82 0.34 -11.19
N GLY A 97 18.74 0.30 -10.23
CA GLY A 97 19.95 1.13 -10.23
C GLY A 97 20.81 0.91 -8.97
N PRO A 98 22.12 1.25 -9.00
CA PRO A 98 22.97 1.20 -7.81
C PRO A 98 22.54 2.18 -6.71
N TYR A 99 22.70 1.79 -5.45
CA TYR A 99 22.44 2.69 -4.30
C TYR A 99 23.59 3.65 -4.00
N ILE A 100 24.79 3.33 -4.47
CA ILE A 100 25.98 4.17 -4.34
C ILE A 100 26.34 4.59 -5.75
N GLU A 101 26.20 5.89 -6.02
CA GLU A 101 26.90 6.60 -7.09
C GLU A 101 28.05 7.41 -6.48
#